data_AF-A0A1I5U9P6-F1
#
_entry.id   AF-A0A1I5U9P6-F1
#
_cell.length_a   1.000
_cell.length_b   1.000
_cell.length_c   1.000
_cell.angle_alpha   90.00
_cell.angle_beta   90.00
_cell.angle_gamma   90.00
#
_symmetry.space_group_name_H-M   'P 1'
#
loop_
_entity.id
_entity.type
_entity.pdbx_description
1 polymer ?
#
loop_
_entity_poly.entity_id
_entity_poly.type
_entity_poly.pdbx_seq_one_letter_code
_entity_poly.pdbx_strand_id
1 'polypeptide(L)'
;MKMYILVRDDIPLGFAMVAVAHASLAGYLKFQDEPETRQWLAGPFFKAVCKANAKEFENAKQVADHLVLTESALENREVAIVFKPREEWPKMFKFLRLYKDAPPAVPAS
;
A
#
# COMPACT_ATOMS: atom_id res chain seq x y z
N MET A 1 1.34 -13.65 -7.49
CA MET A 1 0.71 -12.95 -6.34
C MET A 1 1.52 -11.76 -5.82
N LYS A 2 0.82 -10.69 -5.39
CA LYS A 2 1.41 -9.55 -4.69
C LYS A 2 0.50 -8.97 -3.61
N MET A 3 1.11 -8.34 -2.60
CA MET A 3 0.46 -7.47 -1.63
C MET A 3 0.55 -6.02 -2.11
N TYR A 4 -0.55 -5.28 -2.12
CA TYR A 4 -0.53 -3.84 -2.34
C TYR A 4 -0.52 -3.08 -1.02
N ILE A 5 0.26 -2.01 -0.98
CA ILE A 5 0.24 -0.99 0.06
C ILE A 5 0.06 0.35 -0.65
N LEU A 6 -1.01 1.06 -0.34
CA LEU A 6 -1.28 2.39 -0.89
C LEU A 6 -1.04 3.40 0.24
N VAL A 7 -0.11 4.32 0.01
CA VAL A 7 0.21 5.42 0.92
C VAL A 7 -0.45 6.67 0.39
N ARG A 8 -1.09 7.44 1.26
CA ARG A 8 -1.63 8.74 0.82
C ARG A 8 -0.49 9.64 0.32
N ASP A 9 -0.73 10.35 -0.78
CA ASP A 9 0.29 11.19 -1.43
C ASP A 9 0.59 12.50 -0.68
N ASP A 10 -0.20 12.81 0.33
CA ASP A 10 -0.10 13.97 1.22
C ASP A 10 0.61 13.68 2.55
N ILE A 11 1.25 12.50 2.69
CA ILE A 11 1.99 12.09 3.89
C ILE A 11 3.48 12.40 3.72
N PRO A 12 4.13 13.07 4.71
CA PRO A 12 5.56 13.33 4.66
C PRO A 12 6.38 12.04 4.53
N LEU A 13 7.49 12.10 3.78
CA LEU A 13 8.28 10.91 3.41
C LEU A 13 8.68 10.04 4.61
N GLY A 14 9.13 10.65 5.71
CA GLY A 14 9.52 9.90 6.92
C GLY A 14 8.36 9.06 7.48
N PHE A 15 7.18 9.65 7.61
CA PHE A 15 5.97 8.94 8.03
C PHE A 15 5.51 7.91 7.01
N ALA A 16 5.62 8.21 5.71
CA ALA A 16 5.28 7.27 4.65
C ALA A 16 6.12 5.98 4.73
N MET A 17 7.42 6.07 5.01
CA MET A 17 8.29 4.90 5.13
C MET A 17 7.91 4.03 6.33
N VAL A 18 7.66 4.66 7.49
CA VAL A 18 7.21 3.95 8.69
C VAL A 18 5.83 3.31 8.46
N ALA A 19 4.90 4.04 7.83
CA ALA A 19 3.58 3.54 7.49
C ALA A 19 3.64 2.30 6.59
N VAL A 20 4.55 2.27 5.60
CA VAL A 20 4.75 1.10 4.73
C VAL A 20 5.26 -0.11 5.51
N ALA A 21 6.20 0.09 6.43
CA ALA A 21 6.72 -0.98 7.29
C ALA A 21 5.62 -1.55 8.19
N HIS A 22 4.86 -0.67 8.88
CA HIS A 22 3.71 -1.08 9.68
C HIS A 22 2.65 -1.78 8.84
N ALA A 23 2.35 -1.27 7.65
CA ALA A 23 1.36 -1.82 6.74
C ALA A 23 1.70 -3.26 6.35
N SER A 24 2.96 -3.52 5.98
CA SER A 24 3.41 -4.88 5.66
C SER A 24 3.21 -5.85 6.82
N LEU A 25 3.64 -5.47 8.03
CA LEU A 25 3.56 -6.36 9.20
C LEU A 25 2.11 -6.54 9.66
N ALA A 26 1.34 -5.46 9.76
CA ALA A 26 -0.05 -5.50 10.19
C ALA A 26 -0.93 -6.29 9.20
N GLY A 27 -0.69 -6.11 7.89
CA GLY A 27 -1.32 -6.91 6.85
C GLY A 27 -1.00 -8.40 6.98
N TYR A 28 0.27 -8.74 7.19
CA TYR A 28 0.65 -10.13 7.46
C TYR A 28 -0.05 -10.69 8.70
N LEU A 29 0.05 -10.03 9.86
CA LEU A 29 -0.55 -10.50 11.11
C LEU A 29 -2.07 -10.71 10.99
N LYS A 30 -2.75 -9.83 10.26
CA LYS A 30 -4.20 -9.92 10.03
C LYS A 30 -4.60 -11.09 9.14
N PHE A 31 -3.78 -11.41 8.13
CA PHE A 31 -4.13 -12.38 7.08
C PHE A 31 -3.23 -13.63 7.07
N GLN A 32 -2.39 -13.87 8.08
CA GLN A 32 -1.37 -14.92 8.09
C GLN A 32 -1.91 -16.35 7.93
N ASP A 33 -3.15 -16.58 8.34
CA ASP A 33 -3.79 -17.88 8.24
C ASP A 33 -4.44 -18.17 6.88
N GLU A 34 -4.52 -17.14 6.03
CA GLU A 34 -5.10 -17.27 4.70
C GLU A 34 -4.13 -18.03 3.77
N PRO A 35 -4.61 -18.98 2.95
CA PRO A 35 -3.77 -19.75 2.04
C PRO A 35 -2.94 -18.86 1.09
N GLU A 36 -3.54 -17.79 0.57
CA GLU A 36 -2.85 -16.84 -0.31
C GLU A 36 -1.70 -16.13 0.42
N THR A 37 -1.88 -15.77 1.69
CA THR A 37 -0.80 -15.15 2.48
C THR A 37 0.35 -16.12 2.69
N ARG A 38 0.05 -17.40 2.99
CA ARG A 38 1.07 -18.44 3.17
C ARG A 38 1.84 -18.70 1.87
N GLN A 39 1.14 -18.81 0.74
CA GLN A 39 1.77 -18.98 -0.57
C GLN A 39 2.61 -17.75 -0.97
N TRP A 40 2.12 -16.54 -0.68
CA TRP A 40 2.84 -15.30 -0.95
C TRP A 40 4.13 -15.21 -0.14
N LEU A 41 4.07 -15.60 1.14
CA LEU A 41 5.22 -15.65 2.05
C LEU A 41 6.26 -16.70 1.63
N ALA A 42 5.81 -17.87 1.17
CA ALA A 42 6.71 -18.93 0.68
C ALA A 42 7.35 -18.60 -0.68
N GLY A 43 6.80 -17.62 -1.40
CA GLY A 43 7.32 -17.12 -2.67
C GLY A 43 8.22 -15.89 -2.52
N PRO A 44 8.28 -15.02 -3.55
CA PRO A 44 9.11 -13.81 -3.52
C PRO A 44 8.64 -12.74 -2.52
N PHE A 45 7.53 -12.96 -1.81
CA PHE A 45 6.99 -12.04 -0.82
C PHE A 45 6.76 -10.60 -1.37
N PHE A 46 6.41 -10.53 -2.67
CA PHE A 46 6.42 -9.29 -3.45
C PHE A 46 5.37 -8.28 -2.97
N LYS A 47 5.78 -7.02 -2.86
CA LYS A 47 4.93 -5.89 -2.46
C LYS A 47 4.95 -4.84 -3.55
N ALA A 48 3.79 -4.26 -3.83
CA ALA A 48 3.66 -3.08 -4.66
C ALA A 48 3.24 -1.91 -3.75
N VAL A 49 4.15 -0.95 -3.57
CA VAL A 49 3.87 0.28 -2.84
C VAL A 49 3.45 1.35 -3.83
N CYS A 50 2.28 1.96 -3.61
CA CYS A 50 1.69 2.96 -4.49
C CYS A 50 1.41 4.26 -3.73
N LYS A 51 1.45 5.39 -4.45
CA LYS A 51 0.84 6.64 -3.99
C LYS A 51 -0.64 6.63 -4.35
N ALA A 52 -1.47 7.11 -3.44
CA ALA A 52 -2.89 7.30 -3.66
C ALA A 52 -3.29 8.72 -3.25
N ASN A 53 -3.96 9.45 -4.13
CA ASN A 53 -4.64 10.68 -3.73
C ASN A 53 -5.86 10.35 -2.85
N ALA A 54 -6.50 11.36 -2.27
CA ALA A 54 -7.67 11.19 -1.40
C ALA A 54 -8.79 10.34 -2.04
N LYS A 55 -9.12 10.59 -3.31
CA LYS A 55 -10.18 9.85 -4.02
C LYS A 55 -9.78 8.38 -4.27
N GLU A 56 -8.54 8.15 -4.69
CA GLU A 56 -8.01 6.80 -4.88
C GLU A 56 -7.99 6.02 -3.57
N PHE A 57 -7.63 6.67 -2.47
CA PHE A 57 -7.59 6.07 -1.13
C PHE A 57 -8.99 5.66 -0.65
N GLU A 58 -9.98 6.55 -0.77
CA GLU A 58 -11.38 6.21 -0.42
C GLU A 58 -11.95 5.09 -1.29
N ASN A 59 -11.68 5.10 -2.60
CA ASN A 59 -12.09 4.01 -3.48
C ASN A 59 -11.42 2.68 -3.10
N ALA A 60 -10.15 2.73 -2.67
CA ALA A 60 -9.41 1.55 -2.28
C ALA A 60 -9.99 0.87 -1.03
N LYS A 61 -10.62 1.62 -0.11
CA LYS A 61 -11.35 1.07 1.04
C LYS A 61 -12.55 0.21 0.65
N GLN A 62 -13.08 0.35 -0.56
CA GLN A 62 -14.19 -0.48 -1.05
C GLN A 62 -13.74 -1.89 -1.49
N VAL A 63 -12.42 -2.13 -1.56
CA VAL A 63 -11.86 -3.42 -1.94
C VAL A 63 -11.73 -4.27 -0.69
N ALA A 64 -12.26 -5.51 -0.73
CA ALA A 64 -12.25 -6.42 0.41
C ALA A 64 -10.83 -6.74 0.92
N ASP A 65 -10.76 -7.38 2.09
CA ASP A 65 -9.53 -7.87 2.75
C ASP A 65 -8.43 -6.82 2.85
N HIS A 66 -8.77 -5.70 3.46
CA HIS A 66 -7.83 -4.61 3.71
C HIS A 66 -7.71 -4.26 5.19
N LEU A 67 -6.71 -3.44 5.49
CA LEU A 67 -6.53 -2.77 6.76
C LEU A 67 -6.07 -1.34 6.49
N VAL A 68 -6.75 -0.38 7.12
CA VAL A 68 -6.35 1.03 7.12
C VAL A 68 -5.44 1.27 8.33
N LEU A 69 -4.34 1.97 8.11
CA LEU A 69 -3.39 2.37 9.13
C LEU A 69 -3.52 3.84 9.44
N THR A 70 -3.46 4.18 10.71
CA THR A 70 -3.46 5.55 11.22
C THR A 70 -2.12 5.90 11.86
N GLU A 71 -1.80 7.19 11.92
CA GLU A 71 -0.59 7.70 12.58
C GLU A 71 -0.97 8.70 13.68
N SER A 72 -0.63 8.36 14.93
CA SER A 72 -0.91 9.18 16.12
C SER A 72 -0.21 10.53 16.10
N ALA A 73 1.01 10.61 15.55
CA ALA A 73 1.76 11.85 15.41
C ALA A 73 1.14 12.81 14.37
N LEU A 74 0.18 12.33 13.59
CA LEU A 74 -0.62 13.08 12.63
C LEU A 74 -2.09 13.11 13.05
N GLU A 75 -2.37 13.21 14.35
CA GLU A 75 -3.74 13.30 14.91
C GLU A 75 -4.62 12.10 14.56
N ASN A 76 -4.03 10.90 14.56
CA ASN A 76 -4.67 9.63 14.17
C ASN A 76 -5.20 9.62 12.72
N ARG A 77 -4.65 10.46 11.85
CA ARG A 77 -4.98 10.46 10.43
C ARG A 77 -4.64 9.12 9.78
N GLU A 78 -5.50 8.68 8.87
CA GLU A 78 -5.22 7.54 7.99
C GLU A 78 -4.04 7.85 7.07
N VAL A 79 -3.02 7.00 7.05
CA VAL A 79 -1.78 7.24 6.29
C VAL A 79 -1.54 6.22 5.18
N ALA A 80 -2.00 4.99 5.38
CA ALA A 80 -1.81 3.90 4.43
C ALA A 80 -2.96 2.89 4.50
N ILE A 81 -3.13 2.13 3.43
CA ILE A 81 -4.02 0.97 3.37
C ILE A 81 -3.25 -0.21 2.78
N VAL A 82 -3.32 -1.36 3.45
CA VAL A 82 -2.73 -2.61 3.01
C VAL A 82 -3.82 -3.62 2.70
N PHE A 83 -3.53 -4.52 1.77
CA PHE A 83 -4.46 -5.56 1.37
C PHE A 83 -3.85 -6.96 1.54
N LYS A 84 -4.70 -7.97 1.77
CA LYS A 84 -4.32 -9.38 1.64
C LYS A 84 -3.64 -9.60 0.28
N PRO A 85 -2.53 -10.34 0.20
CA PRO A 85 -1.93 -10.67 -1.08
C PRO A 85 -2.91 -11.48 -1.95
N ARG A 86 -2.94 -11.19 -3.25
CA ARG A 86 -3.82 -11.86 -4.22
C ARG A 86 -3.10 -12.11 -5.54
N GLU A 87 -3.54 -13.13 -6.27
CA GLU A 87 -3.09 -13.40 -7.63
C GLU A 87 -3.70 -12.37 -8.60
N GLU A 88 -5.02 -12.22 -8.56
CA GLU A 88 -5.76 -11.28 -9.38
C GLU A 88 -6.16 -10.03 -8.60
N TRP A 89 -6.00 -8.88 -9.25
CA TRP A 89 -6.36 -7.58 -8.69
C TRP A 89 -7.40 -6.88 -9.56
N PRO A 90 -8.30 -6.09 -8.96
CA PRO A 90 -9.21 -5.22 -9.72
C PRO A 90 -8.44 -4.38 -10.74
N LYS A 91 -9.01 -4.17 -11.94
CA LYS A 91 -8.34 -3.49 -13.06
C LYS A 91 -7.72 -2.13 -12.66
N MET A 92 -8.37 -1.39 -11.76
CA MET A 92 -7.88 -0.09 -11.26
C MET A 92 -6.47 -0.17 -10.65
N PHE A 93 -6.07 -1.28 -10.04
CA PHE A 93 -4.76 -1.43 -9.39
C PHE A 93 -3.61 -1.39 -10.38
N LYS A 94 -3.85 -1.74 -11.65
CA LYS A 94 -2.85 -1.67 -12.72
C LYS A 94 -2.47 -0.22 -13.08
N PHE A 95 -3.33 0.74 -12.75
CA PHE A 95 -3.15 2.16 -13.04
C PHE A 95 -2.67 2.96 -11.83
N LEU A 96 -2.52 2.32 -10.66
CA LEU A 96 -1.98 2.99 -9.48
C LEU A 96 -0.53 3.41 -9.71
N ARG A 97 -0.21 4.61 -9.26
CA ARG A 97 1.15 5.16 -9.38
C ARG A 97 2.05 4.51 -8.34
N LEU A 98 3.10 3.81 -8.79
CA LEU A 98 4.11 3.28 -7.87
C LEU A 98 4.74 4.40 -7.04
N TYR A 99 4.99 4.12 -5.76
CA TYR A 99 5.72 4.98 -4.86
C TYR A 99 7.21 4.88 -5.21
N LYS A 100 7.59 5.60 -6.26
CA LYS A 100 8.96 5.76 -6.73
C LYS A 100 9.27 7.25 -6.85
N ASP A 101 10.55 7.59 -6.89
CA ASP A 101 10.97 8.95 -7.19
C ASP A 101 10.41 9.38 -8.55
N ALA A 102 10.13 10.68 -8.69
CA ALA A 102 9.88 11.24 -10.01
C ALA A 102 11.12 10.96 -10.89
N PRO A 103 10.95 10.63 -12.18
CA PRO A 103 12.10 10.67 -13.08
C PRO A 103 12.75 12.06 -12.95
N PRO A 104 14.09 12.15 -12.98
CA PRO A 104 14.78 13.43 -12.84
C PRO A 104 14.17 14.43 -13.83
N ALA A 105 13.90 15.65 -13.35
CA ALA A 105 13.40 16.71 -14.21
C ALA A 105 14.35 16.85 -15.41
N VAL A 106 13.83 16.72 -16.62
CA VAL A 106 14.60 17.05 -17.82
C VAL A 106 14.91 18.55 -17.72
N PRO A 107 16.19 18.95 -17.67
CA PRO A 107 16.50 20.38 -17.60
C PRO A 107 15.90 21.06 -18.84
N ALA A 108 15.18 22.17 -18.62
CA ALA A 108 14.68 22.98 -19.70
C ALA A 108 15.87 23.47 -20.52
N SER A 109 15.87 23.12 -21.81
CA SER A 109 16.81 23.58 -22.83
C SER A 109 16.74 25.08 -23.05
#